data_AF-A0A812A2Y4-F1
#
_entry.id   AF-A0A812A2Y4-F1
#
_cell.length_a   1.000
_cell.length_b   1.000
_cell.length_c   1.000
_cell.angle_alpha   90.00
_cell.angle_beta   90.00
_cell.angle_gamma   90.00
#
_symmetry.space_group_name_H-M   'P 1'
#
loop_
_entity.id
_entity.type
_entity.pdbx_description
1 polymer ?
#
loop_
_entity_poly.entity_id
_entity_poly.type
_entity_poly.pdbx_seq_one_letter_code
_entity_poly.pdbx_strand_id
1 'polypeptide(L)' 'MVRENLDGTKTPLTMPNHEKIKGSTLRVICRQSGIKREEFLKAYEET' A
#
# COMPACT_ATOMS: atom_id res chain seq x y z
N MET A 1 -0.80 2.11 -5.82
CA MET A 1 0.33 2.04 -4.89
C MET A 1 1.60 1.80 -5.69
N VAL A 2 2.68 2.51 -5.39
CA VAL A 2 3.94 2.45 -6.15
C VAL A 2 5.09 2.33 -5.15
N ARG A 3 6.04 1.46 -5.47
CA ARG A 3 7.32 1.38 -4.77
C ARG A 3 8.38 2.12 -5.58
N GLU A 4 9.15 2.96 -4.91
CA GLU A 4 10.38 3.53 -5.46
C GLU A 4 11.55 2.58 -5.21
N ASN A 5 12.29 2.26 -6.26
CA ASN A 5 13.49 1.44 -6.20
C ASN A 5 14.73 2.33 -6.04
N LEU A 6 15.84 1.72 -5.60
CA LEU A 6 17.10 2.44 -5.36
C LEU A 6 17.69 3.07 -6.63
N ASP A 7 17.35 2.53 -7.80
CA ASP A 7 17.74 3.02 -9.12
C ASP A 7 16.82 4.14 -9.64
N GLY A 8 15.86 4.62 -8.83
CA GLY A 8 14.89 5.64 -9.19
C GLY A 8 13.72 5.13 -10.03
N THR A 9 13.68 3.85 -10.37
CA THR A 9 12.53 3.26 -11.09
C THR A 9 11.33 3.08 -10.17
N LYS A 10 10.14 3.05 -10.79
CA LYS A 10 8.87 2.90 -10.08
C LYS A 10 8.24 1.57 -10.44
N THR A 11 8.02 0.73 -9.43
CA THR A 11 7.32 -0.55 -9.61
C THR A 11 5.91 -0.44 -9.05
N PRO A 12 4.86 -0.73 -9.85
CA PRO A 12 3.50 -0.80 -9.32
C PRO A 12 3.39 -1.94 -8.31
N LEU A 13 2.76 -1.68 -7.17
CA LEU A 13 2.46 -2.69 -6.16
C LEU A 13 1.01 -3.15 -6.31
N THR A 14 0.82 -4.46 -6.41
CA THR A 14 -0.49 -5.10 -6.51
C THR A 14 -1.05 -5.39 -5.12
N MET A 15 -2.31 -5.01 -4.90
CA MET A 15 -3.06 -5.36 -3.69
C MET A 15 -3.91 -6.61 -3.95
N PRO A 16 -4.00 -7.55 -3.00
CA PRO A 16 -4.99 -8.63 -3.08
C PRO A 16 -6.41 -8.07 -3.12
N ASN A 17 -7.24 -8.54 -4.05
CA ASN A 17 -8.64 -8.14 -4.16
C ASN A 17 -9.54 -9.08 -3.36
N HIS A 18 -9.51 -8.95 -2.03
CA HIS A 18 -10.35 -9.71 -1.12
C HIS A 18 -11.18 -8.74 -0.27
N GLU A 19 -12.42 -9.09 0.09
CA GLU A 19 -13.27 -8.27 0.98
C GLU A 19 -12.56 -7.90 2.29
N LYS A 20 -11.70 -8.79 2.79
CA LYS A 20 -10.90 -8.55 4.00
C LYS A 20 -9.44 -8.88 3.73
N ILE A 21 -8.58 -7.90 3.95
CA ILE A 21 -7.12 -8.07 3.93
C ILE A 21 -6.62 -8.16 5.37
N LYS A 22 -5.76 -9.14 5.66
CA LYS A 22 -5.13 -9.24 6.99
C LYS A 22 -4.36 -7.95 7.30
N GLY A 23 -4.48 -7.48 8.53
CA GLY A 23 -3.85 -6.23 8.96
C GLY A 23 -2.33 -6.21 8.77
N SER A 24 -1.65 -7.36 8.91
CA SER A 24 -0.23 -7.52 8.64
C SER A 24 0.12 -7.34 7.16
N THR A 25 -0.66 -7.94 6.26
CA THR A 25 -0.51 -7.80 4.81
C THR A 25 -0.64 -6.33 4.39
N LEU A 26 -1.70 -5.64 4.84
CA LEU A 26 -1.87 -4.22 4.55
C LEU A 26 -0.67 -3.39 5.05
N ARG A 27 -0.17 -3.68 6.26
CA ARG A 27 0.99 -2.99 6.84
C ARG A 27 2.25 -3.16 5.99
N VAL A 28 2.49 -4.36 5.46
CA VAL A 28 3.63 -4.63 4.56
C VAL A 28 3.51 -3.81 3.28
N ILE A 29 2.33 -3.76 2.67
CA ILE A 29 2.15 -3.07 1.37
C ILE A 29 2.24 -1.55 1.55
N CYS A 30 1.65 -1.00 2.61
CA CYS A 30 1.82 0.41 2.99
C CYS A 30 3.31 0.74 3.19
N ARG A 31 4.05 -0.08 3.95
CA ARG A 31 5.49 0.10 4.17
C ARG A 31 6.29 0.06 2.87
N GLN A 32 6.02 -0.89 1.98
CA GLN A 32 6.69 -1.00 0.68
C GLN A 32 6.39 0.18 -0.24
N SER A 33 5.24 0.82 -0.07
CA SER A 33 4.83 2.01 -0.82
C SER A 33 5.27 3.32 -0.16
N GLY A 34 5.89 3.26 1.03
CA GLY A 34 6.26 4.47 1.79
C GLY A 34 5.07 5.25 2.37
N ILE A 35 3.87 4.65 2.44
CA ILE A 35 2.64 5.30 2.92
C ILE A 35 2.34 4.81 4.34
N LYS A 36 1.87 5.71 5.22
CA LYS A 36 1.39 5.30 6.55
C LYS A 36 0.05 4.58 6.43
N ARG A 37 -0.18 3.57 7.28
CA ARG A 37 -1.44 2.79 7.27
C ARG A 37 -2.65 3.71 7.44
N GLU A 38 -2.56 4.66 8.36
CA GLU A 38 -3.65 5.56 8.73
C GLU A 38 -4.00 6.50 7.58
N GLU A 39 -3.01 6.98 6.85
CA GLU A 39 -3.17 7.79 5.65
C GLU A 39 -3.83 6.99 4.52
N PHE A 40 -3.41 5.74 4.33
CA PHE A 40 -4.06 4.84 3.38
C PHE A 40 -5.53 4.59 3.72
N LEU A 41 -5.85 4.30 4.98
CA LEU A 41 -7.23 4.02 5.41
C LEU A 41 -8.12 5.24 5.26
N LYS A 42 -7.61 6.43 5.64
CA LYS A 42 -8.33 7.69 5.47
C LYS A 42 -8.68 7.93 4.00
N ALA A 43 -7.72 7.80 3.09
CA ALA A 43 -7.97 7.96 1.66
C ALA A 43 -8.95 6.91 1.10
N TYR A 44 -8.91 5.67 1.61
CA TYR A 44 -9.81 4.59 1.19
C TYR A 44 -11.25 4.83 1.66
N GLU A 45 -11.45 5.33 2.87
CA GLU A 45 -12.78 5.62 3.44
C GLU A 45 -13.42 6.90 2.85
N GLU A 46 -12.61 7.78 2.26
CA GLU A 46 -13.07 8.99 1.56
C GLU A 46 -13.53 8.71 0.10
N THR A 47 -13.48 7.45 -0.35
CA THR A 47 -13.86 7.01 -1.71
C THR A 47 -15.22 6.33 -1.72
#